data_AF-A0A016U794-F1
#
_entry.id   AF-A0A016U794-F1
#
_cell.length_a   1.000
_cell.length_b   1.000
_cell.length_c   1.000
_cell.angle_alpha   90.00
_cell.angle_beta   90.00
_cell.angle_gamma   90.00
#
_symmetry.space_group_name_H-M   'P 1'
#
loop_
_entity.id
_entity.type
_entity.pdbx_description
1 polymer ?
#
loop_
_entity_poly.entity_id
_entity_poly.type
_entity_poly.pdbx_seq_one_letter_code
_entity_poly.pdbx_strand_id
1 'polypeptide(L)'
;MLDYYEKFMNSYPGVPKIAQVWPTQLAHDDVSTLYHADDHFLEFLKRNQENLDNSFFFFLADHGPRSGGIEKERLGRYENRNPFLVVSLPKHLRKTAVQKRLQEKSLQLMTHFDLHATFMDILHFQSESNFTEISYRSMLPHSKGSSLLRKWKGPRNCNSLPIPWDYCLCQYKKENVKNKMLMKKLGTFIAEKLNEFLEKEGFASKCIKQQYDETLDAQKMQLGENTLYSMFVKLKPSEGKFSAEVLKTPSGLKLVSHFTRWGWYGKQGDCVLDPPRPLCHCRT
;
A
#
# COMPACT_ATOMS: atom_id res chain seq x y z
N MET A 1 14.06 -19.76 8.54
CA MET A 1 13.02 -18.77 8.92
C MET A 1 11.74 -19.49 9.33
N LEU A 2 11.13 -20.26 8.43
CA LEU A 2 9.93 -21.07 8.70
C LEU A 2 10.12 -22.09 9.83
N ASP A 3 11.30 -22.73 9.93
CA ASP A 3 11.58 -23.66 11.05
C ASP A 3 11.56 -22.99 12.43
N TYR A 4 12.05 -21.75 12.53
CA TYR A 4 12.01 -20.98 13.77
C TYR A 4 10.57 -20.57 14.10
N TYR A 5 9.78 -20.24 13.07
CA TYR A 5 8.37 -19.95 13.26
C TYR A 5 7.61 -21.19 13.77
N GLU A 6 7.88 -22.36 13.21
CA GLU A 6 7.33 -23.64 13.69
C GLU A 6 7.73 -23.94 15.13
N LYS A 7 9.02 -23.80 15.48
CA LYS A 7 9.49 -23.97 16.86
C LYS A 7 8.75 -23.04 17.83
N PHE A 8 8.52 -21.79 17.44
CA PHE A 8 7.76 -20.84 18.25
C PHE A 8 6.28 -21.25 18.39
N MET A 9 5.62 -21.68 17.31
CA MET A 9 4.22 -22.15 17.37
C MET A 9 4.05 -23.30 18.36
N ASN A 10 5.00 -24.25 18.37
CA ASN A 10 4.97 -25.44 19.23
C ASN A 10 5.49 -25.21 20.67
N SER A 11 6.07 -24.04 20.95
CA SER A 11 6.51 -23.68 22.29
C SER A 11 5.33 -23.31 23.19
N TYR A 12 5.50 -23.32 24.52
CA TYR A 12 4.51 -22.85 25.51
C TYR A 12 3.05 -23.28 25.24
N PRO A 13 2.72 -24.59 25.27
CA PRO A 13 1.36 -25.08 25.03
C PRO A 13 0.33 -24.41 25.95
N GLY A 14 -0.85 -24.09 25.41
CA GLY A 14 -1.95 -23.44 26.16
C GLY A 14 -1.80 -21.92 26.36
N VAL A 15 -0.66 -21.32 25.99
CA VAL A 15 -0.47 -19.86 26.04
C VAL A 15 -0.82 -19.24 24.68
N PRO A 16 -1.68 -18.20 24.63
CA PRO A 16 -1.95 -17.44 23.42
C PRO A 16 -0.67 -16.80 22.84
N LYS A 17 -0.52 -16.83 21.51
CA LYS A 17 0.68 -16.33 20.83
C LYS A 17 0.32 -15.45 19.65
N ILE A 18 1.20 -14.50 19.37
CA ILE A 18 1.28 -13.79 18.11
C ILE A 18 2.69 -13.92 17.56
N ALA A 19 2.81 -14.20 16.26
CA ALA A 19 4.07 -14.21 15.57
C ALA A 19 3.91 -13.61 14.18
N GLN A 20 4.96 -12.92 13.75
CA GLN A 20 5.06 -12.30 12.44
C GLN A 20 6.39 -12.72 11.82
N VAL A 21 6.31 -13.16 10.58
CA VAL A 21 7.45 -13.46 9.74
C VAL A 21 7.36 -12.56 8.51
N TRP A 22 8.45 -11.84 8.20
CA TRP A 22 8.48 -10.87 7.11
C TRP A 22 9.68 -11.10 6.18
N PRO A 23 9.54 -11.96 5.16
CA PRO A 23 10.60 -12.20 4.18
C PRO A 23 10.79 -10.96 3.30
N THR A 24 11.89 -10.21 3.51
CA THR A 24 12.13 -8.93 2.82
C THR A 24 12.72 -9.07 1.42
N GLN A 25 13.33 -10.19 1.07
CA GLN A 25 14.07 -10.34 -0.20
C GLN A 25 13.37 -11.24 -1.22
N LEU A 26 12.32 -11.97 -0.83
CA LEU A 26 11.75 -13.03 -1.66
C LEU A 26 11.22 -12.55 -3.02
N ALA A 27 10.73 -11.31 -3.10
CA ALA A 27 10.13 -10.72 -4.30
C ALA A 27 10.47 -9.24 -4.49
N HIS A 28 11.43 -8.73 -3.70
CA HIS A 28 11.64 -7.29 -3.58
C HIS A 28 12.29 -6.69 -4.82
N ASP A 29 13.21 -7.43 -5.44
CA ASP A 29 13.98 -6.97 -6.60
C ASP A 29 13.43 -7.53 -7.90
N ASP A 30 12.99 -8.78 -7.87
CA ASP A 30 12.37 -9.49 -8.98
C ASP A 30 11.18 -10.31 -8.48
N VAL A 31 10.03 -10.19 -9.13
CA VAL A 31 8.84 -10.97 -8.79
C VAL A 31 8.98 -12.44 -9.19
N SER A 32 9.86 -12.74 -10.14
CA SER A 32 10.08 -14.10 -10.62
C SER A 32 10.66 -15.01 -9.53
N THR A 33 11.33 -14.45 -8.52
CA THR A 33 11.94 -15.23 -7.43
C THR A 33 10.92 -15.75 -6.41
N LEU A 34 9.66 -15.31 -6.47
CA LEU A 34 8.58 -15.82 -5.61
C LEU A 34 8.42 -17.33 -5.71
N TYR A 35 8.50 -17.88 -6.93
CA TYR A 35 8.24 -19.30 -7.19
C TYR A 35 9.25 -20.22 -6.49
N HIS A 36 10.46 -19.73 -6.18
CA HIS A 36 11.46 -20.52 -5.46
C HIS A 36 11.07 -20.88 -4.02
N ALA A 37 10.11 -20.16 -3.42
CA ALA A 37 9.64 -20.45 -2.07
C ALA A 37 8.29 -21.16 -2.03
N ASP A 38 7.66 -21.43 -3.17
CA ASP A 38 6.30 -22.00 -3.21
C ASP A 38 6.25 -23.37 -2.51
N ASP A 39 7.17 -24.27 -2.86
CA ASP A 39 7.29 -25.59 -2.22
C ASP A 39 7.59 -25.47 -0.72
N HIS A 40 8.45 -24.53 -0.31
CA HIS A 40 8.78 -24.33 1.10
C HIS A 40 7.56 -23.85 1.91
N PHE A 41 6.75 -22.93 1.36
CA PHE A 41 5.52 -22.50 2.01
C PHE A 41 4.47 -23.60 2.01
N LEU A 42 4.32 -24.34 0.91
CA LEU A 42 3.39 -25.46 0.82
C LEU A 42 3.69 -26.55 1.86
N GLU A 43 4.95 -26.96 1.97
CA GLU A 43 5.41 -27.94 2.96
C GLU A 43 5.19 -27.44 4.38
N PHE A 44 5.56 -26.18 4.67
CA PHE A 44 5.35 -25.57 5.98
C PHE A 44 3.85 -25.54 6.37
N LEU A 45 2.98 -25.11 5.45
CA LEU A 45 1.54 -25.01 5.70
C LEU A 45 0.90 -26.39 5.90
N LYS A 46 1.29 -27.40 5.13
CA LYS A 46 0.81 -28.79 5.29
C LYS A 46 1.25 -29.37 6.63
N ARG A 47 2.53 -29.24 6.97
CA ARG A 47 3.10 -29.75 8.22
C ARG A 47 2.49 -29.11 9.45
N ASN A 48 2.14 -27.82 9.38
CA ASN A 48 1.62 -27.05 10.50
C ASN A 48 0.09 -26.92 10.50
N GLN A 49 -0.62 -27.78 9.75
CA GLN A 49 -2.07 -27.69 9.60
C GLN A 49 -2.81 -27.71 10.94
N GLU A 50 -2.41 -28.52 11.91
CA GLU A 50 -3.07 -28.60 13.22
C GLU A 50 -2.96 -27.29 14.02
N ASN A 51 -1.80 -26.64 13.99
CA ASN A 51 -1.58 -25.31 14.58
C ASN A 51 -2.46 -24.26 13.88
N LEU A 52 -2.48 -24.28 12.55
CA LEU A 52 -3.26 -23.35 11.73
C LEU A 52 -4.77 -23.55 11.86
N ASP A 53 -5.24 -24.79 12.08
CA ASP A 53 -6.66 -25.09 12.31
C ASP A 53 -7.19 -24.43 13.59
N ASN A 54 -6.34 -24.03 14.52
CA ASN A 54 -6.71 -23.33 15.75
C ASN A 54 -6.32 -21.84 15.75
N SER A 55 -5.80 -21.32 14.64
CA SER A 55 -5.21 -19.98 14.57
C SER A 55 -5.92 -19.08 13.55
N PHE A 56 -5.89 -17.78 13.81
CA PHE A 56 -6.08 -16.80 12.74
C PHE A 56 -4.75 -16.70 11.97
N PHE A 57 -4.80 -16.93 10.67
CA PHE A 57 -3.62 -16.85 9.81
C PHE A 57 -3.82 -15.78 8.75
N PHE A 58 -2.89 -14.83 8.70
CA PHE A 58 -2.88 -13.73 7.74
C PHE A 58 -1.61 -13.84 6.89
N PHE A 59 -1.78 -13.92 5.57
CA PHE A 59 -0.69 -13.89 4.61
C PHE A 59 -0.88 -12.68 3.71
N LEU A 60 0.01 -11.70 3.83
CA LEU A 60 -0.15 -10.39 3.20
C LEU A 60 1.17 -9.83 2.68
N ALA A 61 1.05 -8.91 1.73
CA ALA A 61 2.14 -8.04 1.27
C ALA A 61 1.93 -6.61 1.80
N ASP A 62 3.01 -5.82 1.88
CA ASP A 62 2.94 -4.37 2.10
C ASP A 62 2.56 -3.60 0.83
N HIS A 63 3.04 -4.08 -0.33
CA HIS A 63 2.74 -3.51 -1.64
C HIS A 63 2.79 -4.58 -2.73
N GLY A 64 2.27 -4.27 -3.91
CA GLY A 64 2.49 -5.08 -5.12
C GLY A 64 3.83 -4.76 -5.80
N PRO A 65 4.14 -5.40 -6.93
CA PRO A 65 5.43 -5.24 -7.60
C PRO A 65 5.80 -3.79 -7.95
N ARG A 66 7.07 -3.42 -7.83
CA ARG A 66 7.57 -2.06 -8.11
C ARG A 66 8.76 -2.00 -9.09
N SER A 67 9.31 -3.15 -9.42
CA SER A 67 10.50 -3.35 -10.26
C SER A 67 10.17 -4.23 -11.47
N GLY A 68 11.18 -4.66 -12.23
CA GLY A 68 10.98 -5.53 -13.39
C GLY A 68 10.32 -4.86 -14.60
N GLY A 69 10.22 -3.52 -14.62
CA GLY A 69 9.61 -2.75 -15.71
C GLY A 69 8.08 -2.65 -15.61
N ILE A 70 7.46 -3.22 -14.57
CA ILE A 70 6.01 -3.20 -14.37
C ILE A 70 5.48 -1.77 -14.23
N GLU A 71 6.31 -0.83 -13.76
CA GLU A 71 5.93 0.57 -13.56
C GLU A 71 5.64 1.31 -14.87
N LYS A 72 6.12 0.78 -16.00
CA LYS A 72 5.85 1.34 -17.34
C LYS A 72 4.37 1.23 -17.69
N GLU A 73 3.74 0.15 -17.25
CA GLU A 73 2.32 -0.11 -17.49
C GLU A 73 1.44 0.52 -16.41
N ARG A 74 0.30 1.10 -16.83
CA ARG A 74 -0.69 1.66 -15.89
C ARG A 74 -1.21 0.62 -14.90
N LEU A 75 -1.44 -0.60 -15.39
CA LEU A 75 -1.88 -1.71 -14.56
C LEU A 75 -0.80 -2.10 -13.53
N GLY A 76 0.48 -2.06 -13.89
CA GLY A 76 1.55 -2.33 -12.94
C GLY A 76 1.62 -1.32 -11.80
N ARG A 77 1.46 -0.03 -12.11
CA ARG A 77 1.39 1.01 -11.07
C ARG A 77 0.12 0.90 -10.21
N TYR A 78 -0.96 0.36 -10.77
CA TYR A 78 -2.17 0.02 -10.03
C TYR A 78 -1.92 -1.15 -9.07
N GLU A 79 -1.37 -2.26 -9.58
CA GLU A 79 -1.08 -3.46 -8.77
C GLU A 79 -0.06 -3.17 -7.66
N ASN A 80 0.91 -2.28 -7.89
CA ASN A 80 1.82 -1.82 -6.83
C ASN A 80 1.08 -1.30 -5.59
N ARG A 81 -0.06 -0.63 -5.78
CA ARG A 81 -0.87 -0.05 -4.71
C ARG A 81 -1.91 -1.03 -4.16
N ASN A 82 -2.01 -2.22 -4.74
CA ASN A 82 -2.98 -3.26 -4.45
C ASN A 82 -2.29 -4.49 -3.83
N PRO A 83 -1.89 -4.42 -2.54
CA PRO A 83 -1.20 -5.53 -1.90
C PRO A 83 -2.07 -6.78 -1.78
N PHE A 84 -1.41 -7.93 -1.80
CA PHE A 84 -2.05 -9.22 -1.59
C PHE A 84 -2.48 -9.42 -0.13
N LEU A 85 -3.62 -10.09 0.07
CA LEU A 85 -4.11 -10.49 1.39
C LEU A 85 -4.91 -11.79 1.30
N VAL A 86 -4.52 -12.78 2.09
CA VAL A 86 -5.28 -14.00 2.39
C VAL A 86 -5.46 -14.10 3.89
N VAL A 87 -6.68 -14.46 4.30
CA VAL A 87 -7.05 -14.67 5.70
C VAL A 87 -7.69 -16.04 5.85
N SER A 88 -7.13 -16.85 6.75
CA SER A 88 -7.72 -18.12 7.19
C SER A 88 -8.17 -18.00 8.64
N LEU A 89 -9.39 -18.46 8.90
CA LEU A 89 -9.98 -18.48 10.23
C LEU A 89 -9.68 -19.81 10.94
N PRO A 90 -9.63 -19.81 12.29
CA PRO A 90 -9.71 -21.03 13.08
C PRO A 90 -10.89 -21.90 12.63
N LYS A 91 -10.71 -23.21 12.61
CA LYS A 91 -11.66 -24.19 12.11
C LYS A 91 -13.04 -24.08 12.77
N HIS A 92 -13.09 -23.81 14.07
CA HIS A 92 -14.34 -23.63 14.81
C HIS A 92 -15.12 -22.37 14.39
N LEU A 93 -14.47 -21.38 13.75
CA LEU A 93 -15.11 -20.20 13.19
C LEU A 93 -15.49 -20.35 11.71
N ARG A 94 -15.07 -21.45 11.07
CA ARG A 94 -15.51 -21.78 9.70
C ARG A 94 -16.96 -22.25 9.75
N LYS A 95 -17.73 -21.93 8.70
CA LYS A 95 -19.18 -22.14 8.58
C LYS A 95 -20.02 -21.37 9.61
N THR A 96 -19.46 -20.33 10.23
CA THR A 96 -20.17 -19.44 11.15
C THR A 96 -20.50 -18.10 10.49
N ALA A 97 -21.24 -17.25 11.20
CA ALA A 97 -21.52 -15.89 10.74
C ALA A 97 -20.24 -15.04 10.60
N VAL A 98 -19.18 -15.33 11.35
CA VAL A 98 -17.87 -14.65 11.22
C VAL A 98 -17.25 -14.92 9.86
N GLN A 99 -17.23 -16.17 9.40
CA GLN A 99 -16.73 -16.49 8.07
C GLN A 99 -17.55 -15.77 6.99
N LYS A 100 -18.88 -15.76 7.13
CA LYS A 100 -19.75 -15.02 6.20
C LYS A 100 -19.39 -13.52 6.18
N ARG A 101 -19.15 -12.90 7.34
CA ARG A 101 -18.72 -11.49 7.40
C ARG A 101 -17.39 -11.24 6.73
N LEU A 102 -16.41 -12.12 6.93
CA LEU A 102 -15.11 -12.03 6.28
C LEU A 102 -15.24 -12.18 4.75
N GLN A 103 -16.02 -13.15 4.29
CA GLN A 103 -16.27 -13.38 2.85
C GLN A 103 -16.97 -12.19 2.19
N GLU A 104 -17.91 -11.52 2.88
CA GLU A 104 -18.53 -10.29 2.38
C GLU A 104 -17.51 -9.16 2.13
N LYS A 105 -16.30 -9.23 2.72
CA LYS A 105 -15.23 -8.24 2.52
C LYS A 105 -14.33 -8.57 1.34
N SER A 106 -14.44 -9.78 0.80
CA SER A 106 -13.77 -10.11 -0.45
C SER A 106 -14.22 -9.11 -1.53
N LEU A 107 -13.26 -8.60 -2.31
CA LEU A 107 -13.50 -7.60 -3.36
C LEU A 107 -13.98 -6.22 -2.89
N GLN A 108 -13.92 -5.92 -1.59
CA GLN A 108 -14.17 -4.55 -1.08
C GLN A 108 -12.86 -3.79 -0.85
N LEU A 109 -12.93 -2.45 -0.99
CA LEU A 109 -11.79 -1.59 -0.71
C LEU A 109 -11.43 -1.61 0.78
N MET A 110 -10.21 -2.01 1.07
CA MET A 110 -9.67 -2.19 2.42
C MET A 110 -8.42 -1.32 2.65
N THR A 111 -8.10 -1.10 3.92
CA THR A 111 -6.86 -0.45 4.35
C THR A 111 -6.17 -1.32 5.39
N HIS A 112 -4.86 -1.14 5.59
CA HIS A 112 -4.16 -1.80 6.70
C HIS A 112 -4.71 -1.40 8.08
N PHE A 113 -5.42 -0.26 8.20
CA PHE A 113 -6.12 0.08 9.44
C PHE A 113 -7.25 -0.90 9.77
N ASP A 114 -7.91 -1.51 8.76
CA ASP A 114 -8.94 -2.54 8.97
C ASP A 114 -8.32 -3.84 9.48
N LEU A 115 -7.11 -4.20 9.02
CA LEU A 115 -6.35 -5.33 9.57
C LEU A 115 -5.94 -5.06 11.02
N HIS A 116 -5.40 -3.88 11.29
CA HIS A 116 -5.06 -3.46 12.65
C HIS A 116 -6.30 -3.49 13.57
N ALA A 117 -7.44 -2.98 13.10
CA ALA A 117 -8.71 -3.06 13.81
C ALA A 117 -9.16 -4.51 14.06
N THR A 118 -8.92 -5.40 13.11
CA THR A 118 -9.25 -6.83 13.26
C THR A 118 -8.41 -7.50 14.33
N PHE A 119 -7.11 -7.20 14.38
CA PHE A 119 -6.23 -7.72 15.43
C PHE A 119 -6.65 -7.22 16.81
N MET A 120 -6.94 -5.92 16.93
CA MET A 120 -7.45 -5.34 18.18
C MET A 120 -8.81 -5.93 18.58
N ASP A 121 -9.67 -6.24 17.61
CA ASP A 121 -10.97 -6.87 17.87
C ASP A 121 -10.83 -8.30 18.39
N ILE A 122 -9.94 -9.10 17.79
CA ILE A 122 -9.60 -10.46 18.26
C ILE A 122 -9.05 -10.41 19.69
N LEU A 123 -8.13 -9.48 19.96
CA LEU A 123 -7.43 -9.39 21.25
C LEU A 123 -8.33 -8.90 22.39
N HIS A 124 -9.19 -7.91 22.14
CA HIS A 124 -9.87 -7.18 23.22
C HIS A 124 -11.37 -7.44 23.33
N PHE A 125 -12.06 -7.95 22.29
CA PHE A 125 -13.53 -7.98 22.29
C PHE A 125 -14.13 -9.32 21.84
N GLN A 126 -13.56 -9.97 20.83
CA GLN A 126 -14.18 -11.15 20.24
C GLN A 126 -14.05 -12.37 21.16
N SER A 127 -12.97 -12.50 21.92
CA SER A 127 -12.75 -13.61 22.86
C SER A 127 -13.84 -13.68 23.93
N GLU A 128 -14.25 -12.54 24.50
CA GLU A 128 -15.29 -12.47 25.54
C GLU A 128 -16.67 -12.92 25.06
N SER A 129 -16.95 -12.78 23.76
CA SER A 129 -18.23 -13.13 23.14
C SER A 129 -18.20 -14.46 22.40
N ASN A 130 -17.11 -15.24 22.51
CA ASN A 130 -16.88 -16.45 21.72
C ASN A 130 -17.11 -16.21 20.22
N PHE A 131 -16.67 -15.05 19.72
CA PHE A 131 -16.79 -14.64 18.32
C PHE A 131 -18.23 -14.60 17.76
N THR A 132 -19.23 -14.38 18.60
CA THR A 132 -20.64 -14.27 18.15
C THR A 132 -21.04 -12.84 17.79
N GLU A 133 -20.31 -11.83 18.29
CA GLU A 133 -20.58 -10.41 18.08
C GLU A 133 -20.07 -9.91 16.72
N ILE A 134 -20.94 -10.00 15.71
CA ILE A 134 -20.68 -9.57 14.32
C ILE A 134 -21.27 -8.20 13.97
N SER A 135 -21.95 -7.57 14.91
CA SER A 135 -22.55 -6.24 14.76
C SER A 135 -21.46 -5.17 14.59
N TYR A 136 -21.84 -4.00 14.07
CA TYR A 136 -20.90 -2.88 13.97
C TYR A 136 -20.40 -2.48 15.36
N ARG A 137 -19.09 -2.29 15.50
CA ARG A 137 -18.45 -1.73 16.69
C ARG A 137 -17.48 -0.65 16.27
N SER A 138 -17.51 0.49 16.97
CA SER A 138 -16.43 1.48 16.85
C SER A 138 -15.17 0.90 17.48
N MET A 139 -14.05 0.93 16.76
CA MET A 139 -12.78 0.40 17.25
C MET A 139 -11.92 1.47 17.94
N LEU A 140 -12.39 2.72 18.01
CA LEU A 140 -11.69 3.77 18.76
C LEU A 140 -11.74 3.49 20.28
N PRO A 141 -10.69 3.85 21.04
CA PRO A 141 -9.43 4.46 20.58
C PRO A 141 -8.41 3.45 20.04
N HIS A 142 -8.67 2.15 20.14
CA HIS A 142 -7.72 1.08 19.76
C HIS A 142 -7.30 1.10 18.29
N SER A 143 -8.20 1.45 17.36
CA SER A 143 -7.88 1.54 15.93
C SER A 143 -8.80 2.50 15.20
N LYS A 144 -8.30 3.06 14.08
CA LYS A 144 -9.05 3.92 13.16
C LYS A 144 -9.79 3.15 12.05
N GLY A 145 -9.50 1.85 11.88
CA GLY A 145 -10.15 1.01 10.87
C GLY A 145 -11.39 0.27 11.38
N SER A 146 -11.94 -0.58 10.53
CA SER A 146 -13.08 -1.44 10.86
C SER A 146 -12.71 -2.92 10.80
N SER A 147 -12.97 -3.68 11.88
CA SER A 147 -12.69 -5.11 11.95
C SER A 147 -13.34 -5.89 10.80
N LEU A 148 -12.61 -6.84 10.19
CA LEU A 148 -13.11 -7.73 9.14
C LEU A 148 -14.18 -8.71 9.64
N LEU A 149 -14.20 -8.97 10.95
CA LEU A 149 -15.12 -9.92 11.59
C LEU A 149 -16.50 -9.31 11.87
N ARG A 150 -16.67 -8.01 11.61
CA ARG A 150 -17.86 -7.23 11.95
C ARG A 150 -18.53 -6.61 10.72
N LYS A 151 -19.76 -6.14 10.90
CA LYS A 151 -20.44 -5.29 9.91
C LYS A 151 -19.73 -3.94 9.79
N TRP A 152 -19.43 -3.53 8.56
CA TRP A 152 -18.94 -2.19 8.24
C TRP A 152 -20.09 -1.20 8.04
N LYS A 153 -19.81 0.09 8.28
CA LYS A 153 -20.75 1.19 8.05
C LYS A 153 -20.31 2.06 6.89
N GLY A 154 -21.28 2.53 6.11
CA GLY A 154 -21.07 3.51 5.05
C GLY A 154 -20.42 2.95 3.79
N PRO A 155 -20.40 3.75 2.71
CA PRO A 155 -19.70 3.40 1.48
C PRO A 155 -18.18 3.38 1.73
N ARG A 156 -17.45 2.53 1.01
CA ARG A 156 -15.99 2.41 1.08
C ARG A 156 -15.36 2.83 -0.23
N ASN A 157 -14.74 4.00 -0.23
CA ASN A 157 -14.03 4.60 -1.36
C ASN A 157 -12.94 5.54 -0.84
N CYS A 158 -12.13 6.11 -1.73
CA CYS A 158 -11.01 6.97 -1.36
C CYS A 158 -11.41 8.30 -0.70
N ASN A 159 -12.70 8.68 -0.73
CA ASN A 159 -13.22 9.84 0.00
C ASN A 159 -13.72 9.49 1.40
N SER A 160 -14.09 8.23 1.65
CA SER A 160 -14.62 7.78 2.95
C SER A 160 -13.58 7.06 3.81
N LEU A 161 -12.49 6.59 3.21
CA LEU A 161 -11.38 5.93 3.89
C LEU A 161 -10.15 6.84 3.90
N PRO A 162 -9.24 6.69 4.90
CA PRO A 162 -8.01 7.47 4.99
C PRO A 162 -6.97 6.98 3.97
N ILE A 163 -7.33 6.99 2.68
CA ILE A 163 -6.49 6.58 1.55
C ILE A 163 -6.07 7.85 0.81
N PRO A 164 -4.77 8.20 0.79
CA PRO A 164 -4.29 9.29 -0.03
C PRO A 164 -4.61 9.09 -1.52
N TRP A 165 -4.78 10.16 -2.28
CA TRP A 165 -5.16 10.07 -3.71
C TRP A 165 -4.17 9.26 -4.55
N ASP A 166 -2.87 9.33 -4.22
CA ASP A 166 -1.83 8.50 -4.82
C ASP A 166 -1.92 7.01 -4.48
N TYR A 167 -2.66 6.61 -3.46
CA TYR A 167 -2.90 5.18 -3.15
C TYR A 167 -4.32 4.72 -3.48
N CYS A 168 -5.12 5.58 -4.11
CA CYS A 168 -6.50 5.27 -4.42
C CYS A 168 -6.61 4.17 -5.49
N LEU A 169 -7.26 3.05 -5.12
CA LEU A 169 -7.55 1.93 -6.02
C LEU A 169 -8.92 2.01 -6.70
N CYS A 170 -9.74 3.02 -6.37
CA CYS A 170 -11.01 3.20 -7.06
C CYS A 170 -10.76 3.51 -8.54
N GLN A 171 -11.38 2.72 -9.41
CA GLN A 171 -11.28 2.91 -10.85
C GLN A 171 -12.26 3.97 -11.30
N TYR A 172 -11.72 5.10 -11.75
CA TYR A 172 -12.49 6.17 -12.36
C TYR A 172 -12.21 6.24 -13.86
N LYS A 173 -13.19 6.68 -14.64
CA LYS A 173 -12.99 6.95 -16.06
C LYS A 173 -12.00 8.11 -16.22
N LYS A 174 -10.85 7.81 -16.80
CA LYS A 174 -9.78 8.78 -17.08
C LYS A 174 -9.52 8.87 -18.59
N GLU A 175 -9.19 10.05 -19.06
CA GLU A 175 -8.80 10.30 -20.45
C GLU A 175 -7.31 10.59 -20.54
N ASN A 176 -6.67 10.21 -21.65
CA ASN A 176 -5.29 10.60 -21.91
C ASN A 176 -5.21 12.11 -22.13
N VAL A 177 -4.25 12.76 -21.47
CA VAL A 177 -3.88 14.13 -21.83
C VAL A 177 -3.18 14.06 -23.19
N LYS A 178 -3.49 14.99 -24.11
CA LYS A 178 -2.85 15.06 -25.45
C LYS A 178 -2.02 16.33 -25.66
N ASN A 179 -2.31 17.38 -24.89
CA ASN A 179 -1.65 18.68 -25.04
C ASN A 179 -0.24 18.65 -24.41
N LYS A 180 0.79 18.69 -25.25
CA LYS A 180 2.20 18.66 -24.83
C LYS A 180 2.62 19.86 -23.97
N MET A 181 2.11 21.05 -24.27
CA MET A 181 2.41 22.27 -23.49
C MET A 181 1.82 22.15 -22.08
N LEU A 182 0.61 21.61 -21.97
CA LEU A 182 -0.01 21.34 -20.68
C LEU A 182 0.77 20.28 -19.88
N MET A 183 1.19 19.19 -20.53
CA MET A 183 2.02 18.15 -19.88
C MET A 183 3.33 18.74 -19.34
N LYS A 184 4.02 19.56 -20.14
CA LYS A 184 5.24 20.26 -19.72
C LYS A 184 4.95 21.16 -18.52
N LYS A 185 3.89 21.97 -18.56
CA LYS A 185 3.48 22.83 -17.44
C LYS A 185 3.23 22.03 -16.15
N LEU A 186 2.49 20.92 -16.24
CA LEU A 186 2.20 20.05 -15.10
C LEU A 186 3.46 19.37 -14.56
N GLY A 187 4.33 18.90 -15.44
CA GLY A 187 5.59 18.28 -15.06
C GLY A 187 6.57 19.26 -14.42
N THR A 188 6.67 20.50 -14.93
CA THR A 188 7.43 21.58 -14.28
C THR A 188 6.88 21.88 -12.89
N PHE A 189 5.55 22.01 -12.75
CA PHE A 189 4.91 22.20 -11.45
C PHE A 189 5.24 21.07 -10.44
N ILE A 190 5.25 19.81 -10.90
CA ILE A 190 5.64 18.68 -10.05
C ILE A 190 7.10 18.78 -9.60
N ALA A 191 8.02 19.13 -10.50
CA ALA A 191 9.43 19.33 -10.16
C ALA A 191 9.62 20.47 -9.15
N GLU A 192 8.94 21.59 -9.34
CA GLU A 192 8.93 22.71 -8.40
C GLU A 192 8.45 22.28 -7.01
N LYS A 193 7.31 21.57 -6.94
CA LYS A 193 6.76 21.09 -5.67
C LYS A 193 7.65 20.05 -4.98
N LEU A 194 8.34 19.20 -5.74
CA LEU A 194 9.32 18.27 -5.18
C LEU A 194 10.48 19.02 -4.52
N ASN A 195 11.01 20.05 -5.19
CA ASN A 195 12.08 20.88 -4.64
C ASN A 195 11.63 21.66 -3.42
N GLU A 196 10.44 22.26 -3.46
CA GLU A 196 9.85 22.97 -2.30
C GLU A 196 9.68 22.02 -1.10
N PHE A 197 9.23 20.78 -1.33
CA PHE A 197 9.13 19.77 -0.29
C PHE A 197 10.51 19.46 0.32
N LEU A 198 11.51 19.15 -0.51
CA LEU A 198 12.86 18.85 -0.02
C LEU A 198 13.48 20.05 0.71
N GLU A 199 13.20 21.28 0.28
CA GLU A 199 13.65 22.50 0.95
C GLU A 199 12.99 22.68 2.31
N LYS A 200 11.66 22.53 2.39
CA LYS A 200 10.90 22.64 3.63
C LYS A 200 11.33 21.61 4.67
N GLU A 201 11.67 20.40 4.24
CA GLU A 201 12.16 19.33 5.11
C GLU A 201 13.67 19.47 5.46
N GLY A 202 14.33 20.56 5.03
CA GLY A 202 15.72 20.85 5.39
C GLY A 202 16.78 20.15 4.54
N PHE A 203 16.42 19.60 3.38
CA PHE A 203 17.31 18.85 2.49
C PHE A 203 17.84 19.63 1.28
N ALA A 204 17.51 20.93 1.15
CA ALA A 204 17.95 21.77 0.02
C ALA A 204 19.48 21.80 -0.18
N SER A 205 20.27 21.70 0.90
CA SER A 205 21.74 21.70 0.84
C SER A 205 22.31 20.35 0.39
N LYS A 206 21.57 19.25 0.57
CA LYS A 206 22.01 17.88 0.28
C LYS A 206 21.52 17.38 -1.07
N CYS A 207 20.29 17.70 -1.43
CA CYS A 207 19.65 17.23 -2.66
C CYS A 207 19.83 18.26 -3.79
N ILE A 208 20.17 17.79 -4.99
CA ILE A 208 20.21 18.59 -6.21
C ILE A 208 18.79 18.89 -6.64
N LYS A 209 18.52 20.16 -6.97
CA LYS A 209 17.23 20.60 -7.50
C LYS A 209 16.88 19.82 -8.76
N GLN A 210 15.70 19.21 -8.75
CA GLN A 210 15.16 18.49 -9.88
C GLN A 210 14.45 19.43 -10.85
N GLN A 211 14.48 19.11 -12.13
CA GLN A 211 13.80 19.83 -13.19
C GLN A 211 13.00 18.85 -14.04
N TYR A 212 11.93 19.35 -14.66
CA TYR A 212 11.18 18.57 -15.64
C TYR A 212 12.08 18.16 -16.81
N ASP A 213 12.01 16.88 -17.18
CA ASP A 213 12.64 16.34 -18.38
C ASP A 213 11.57 15.95 -19.40
N GLU A 214 10.74 14.96 -19.05
CA GLU A 214 9.68 14.45 -19.93
C GLU A 214 8.46 13.93 -19.16
N THR A 215 7.33 13.83 -19.87
CA THR A 215 6.12 13.17 -19.37
C THR A 215 6.04 11.78 -19.98
N LEU A 216 6.08 10.76 -19.12
CA LEU A 216 6.02 9.34 -19.49
C LEU A 216 4.58 8.87 -19.64
N ASP A 217 3.69 9.35 -18.76
CA ASP A 217 2.25 9.08 -18.84
C ASP A 217 1.46 10.23 -18.20
N ALA A 218 0.28 10.53 -18.74
CA ALA A 218 -0.61 11.54 -18.19
C ALA A 218 -2.07 11.23 -18.48
N GLN A 219 -2.86 11.18 -17.41
CA GLN A 219 -4.31 10.99 -17.46
C GLN A 219 -5.02 12.15 -16.77
N LYS A 220 -6.24 12.45 -17.20
CA LYS A 220 -7.10 13.46 -16.57
C LYS A 220 -8.48 12.90 -16.26
N MET A 221 -9.11 13.46 -15.24
CA MET A 221 -10.51 13.23 -14.89
C MET A 221 -11.15 14.55 -14.45
N GLN A 222 -12.40 14.77 -14.86
CA GLN A 222 -13.16 15.94 -14.42
C GLN A 222 -13.82 15.67 -13.06
N LEU A 223 -13.70 16.63 -12.14
CA LEU A 223 -14.25 16.62 -10.78
C LEU A 223 -15.04 17.91 -10.55
N GLY A 224 -16.28 17.97 -11.05
CA GLY A 224 -17.07 19.20 -11.06
C GLY A 224 -16.40 20.26 -11.93
N GLU A 225 -16.07 21.42 -11.36
CA GLU A 225 -15.32 22.49 -12.03
C GLU A 225 -13.80 22.24 -12.07
N ASN A 226 -13.30 21.28 -11.28
CA ASN A 226 -11.89 20.98 -11.17
C ASN A 226 -11.48 19.86 -12.14
N THR A 227 -10.20 19.80 -12.49
CA THR A 227 -9.63 18.68 -13.26
C THR A 227 -8.48 18.06 -12.48
N LEU A 228 -8.57 16.76 -12.20
CA LEU A 228 -7.48 15.99 -11.61
C LEU A 228 -6.59 15.45 -12.73
N TYR A 229 -5.28 15.64 -12.60
CA TYR A 229 -4.26 15.10 -13.50
C TYR A 229 -3.39 14.08 -12.76
N SER A 230 -3.43 12.83 -13.20
CA SER A 230 -2.50 11.78 -12.76
C SER A 230 -1.30 11.78 -13.68
N MET A 231 -0.15 12.21 -13.17
CA MET A 231 1.07 12.43 -13.95
C MET A 231 2.12 11.39 -13.59
N PHE A 232 2.84 10.91 -14.60
CA PHE A 232 4.06 10.13 -14.47
C PHE A 232 5.15 10.82 -15.30
N VAL A 233 6.18 11.33 -14.63
CA VAL A 233 7.19 12.22 -15.23
C VAL A 233 8.59 11.71 -14.95
N LYS A 234 9.50 11.94 -15.90
CA LYS A 234 10.94 11.82 -15.66
C LYS A 234 11.49 13.20 -15.29
N LEU A 235 12.33 13.26 -14.26
CA LEU A 235 13.01 14.45 -13.81
C LEU A 235 14.52 14.32 -13.99
N LYS A 236 15.20 15.45 -14.17
CA LYS A 236 16.66 15.56 -14.28
C LYS A 236 17.23 16.46 -13.17
N PRO A 237 18.47 16.23 -12.69
CA PRO A 237 19.45 15.27 -13.21
C PRO A 237 19.31 13.84 -12.69
N SER A 238 18.37 13.52 -11.80
CA SER A 238 18.27 12.18 -11.19
C SER A 238 17.88 11.05 -12.16
N GLU A 239 17.45 11.42 -13.37
CA GLU A 239 16.76 10.56 -14.33
C GLU A 239 15.53 9.85 -13.75
N GLY A 240 14.97 10.47 -12.73
CA GLY A 240 14.00 9.85 -11.87
C GLY A 240 12.60 9.84 -12.40
N LYS A 241 11.94 8.68 -12.29
CA LYS A 241 10.53 8.54 -12.63
C LYS A 241 9.66 8.78 -11.40
N PHE A 242 8.77 9.76 -11.46
CA PHE A 242 7.89 10.13 -10.35
C PHE A 242 6.44 10.13 -10.78
N SER A 243 5.55 9.61 -9.92
CA SER A 243 4.12 9.85 -10.07
C SER A 243 3.59 10.80 -9.02
N ALA A 244 2.65 11.66 -9.44
CA ALA A 244 1.95 12.59 -8.57
C ALA A 244 0.59 12.97 -9.17
N GLU A 245 -0.33 13.41 -8.31
CA GLU A 245 -1.67 13.89 -8.65
C GLU A 245 -1.73 15.41 -8.50
N VAL A 246 -2.10 16.09 -9.59
CA VAL A 246 -2.21 17.56 -9.66
C VAL A 246 -3.66 17.94 -9.90
N LEU A 247 -4.26 18.70 -8.99
CA LEU A 247 -5.59 19.25 -9.14
C LEU A 247 -5.52 20.65 -9.74
N LYS A 248 -6.19 20.87 -10.87
CA LYS A 248 -6.44 22.20 -11.42
C LYS A 248 -7.78 22.70 -10.91
N THR A 249 -7.75 23.82 -10.21
CA THR A 249 -8.90 24.58 -9.72
C THR A 249 -8.96 25.95 -10.41
N PRO A 250 -10.06 26.71 -10.25
CA PRO A 250 -10.12 28.10 -10.73
C PRO A 250 -8.99 28.99 -10.17
N SER A 251 -8.50 28.68 -8.96
CA SER A 251 -7.41 29.39 -8.28
C SER A 251 -6.00 28.94 -8.70
N GLY A 252 -5.85 27.90 -9.52
CA GLY A 252 -4.56 27.44 -10.01
C GLY A 252 -4.32 25.95 -9.86
N LEU A 253 -3.03 25.55 -9.85
CA LEU A 253 -2.62 24.16 -9.69
C LEU A 253 -2.30 23.87 -8.22
N LYS A 254 -2.74 22.70 -7.73
CA LYS A 254 -2.45 22.20 -6.40
C LYS A 254 -1.93 20.76 -6.50
N LEU A 255 -0.85 20.46 -5.80
CA LEU A 255 -0.43 19.08 -5.58
C LEU A 255 -1.37 18.47 -4.52
N VAL A 256 -2.00 17.34 -4.84
CA VAL A 256 -2.97 16.68 -3.94
C VAL A 256 -2.57 15.26 -3.55
N SER A 257 -1.33 14.90 -3.82
CA SER A 257 -0.72 13.63 -3.42
C SER A 257 0.70 13.81 -2.90
N HIS A 258 1.28 12.74 -2.36
CA HIS A 258 2.72 12.63 -2.20
C HIS A 258 3.40 12.34 -3.55
N PHE A 259 4.74 12.28 -3.51
CA PHE A 259 5.55 11.83 -4.62
C PHE A 259 5.84 10.34 -4.47
N THR A 260 5.52 9.55 -5.48
CA THR A 260 6.01 8.16 -5.57
C THR A 260 7.22 8.13 -6.50
N ARG A 261 8.39 7.75 -5.97
CA ARG A 261 9.56 7.43 -6.80
C ARG A 261 9.43 6.01 -7.34
N TRP A 262 9.58 5.85 -8.64
CA TRP A 262 9.54 4.56 -9.32
C TRP A 262 10.92 4.11 -9.79
N GLY A 263 11.08 2.80 -9.90
CA GLY A 263 12.32 2.15 -10.30
C GLY A 263 13.44 2.29 -9.27
N TRP A 264 14.60 1.75 -9.63
CA TRP A 264 15.78 1.81 -8.79
C TRP A 264 16.36 3.23 -8.73
N TYR A 265 16.70 3.67 -7.53
CA TYR A 265 17.43 4.92 -7.29
C TYR A 265 18.85 4.67 -6.73
N GLY A 266 19.17 3.42 -6.37
CA GLY A 266 20.51 3.01 -5.92
C GLY A 266 21.05 3.91 -4.81
N LYS A 267 22.27 4.42 -5.02
CA LYS A 267 22.97 5.29 -4.06
C LYS A 267 22.62 6.77 -4.18
N GLN A 268 21.70 7.14 -5.08
CA GLN A 268 21.38 8.55 -5.34
C GLN A 268 20.89 9.30 -4.10
N GLY A 269 20.29 8.62 -3.12
CA GLY A 269 19.75 9.25 -1.92
C GLY A 269 20.63 9.14 -0.65
N ASP A 270 21.82 8.54 -0.71
CA ASP A 270 22.57 8.07 0.48
C ASP A 270 23.02 9.18 1.47
N CYS A 271 22.93 10.45 1.08
CA CYS A 271 23.20 11.61 1.93
C CYS A 271 22.07 11.93 2.94
N VAL A 272 20.91 11.27 2.83
CA VAL A 272 19.77 11.40 3.74
C VAL A 272 19.25 10.03 4.18
N LEU A 273 18.66 9.97 5.37
CA LEU A 273 17.98 8.77 5.86
C LEU A 273 16.58 8.66 5.27
N ASP A 274 16.02 7.45 5.30
CA ASP A 274 14.63 7.19 4.94
C ASP A 274 13.67 7.66 6.05
N PRO A 275 12.60 8.41 5.74
CA PRO A 275 12.37 9.25 4.55
C PRO A 275 13.15 10.58 4.61
N PRO A 276 13.49 11.26 3.49
CA PRO A 276 12.96 11.12 2.12
C PRO A 276 13.98 10.60 1.09
N ARG A 277 14.88 9.69 1.47
CA ARG A 277 15.93 9.12 0.60
C ARG A 277 15.51 8.78 -0.84
N PRO A 278 14.34 8.17 -1.15
CA PRO A 278 13.96 7.85 -2.52
C PRO A 278 13.71 9.08 -3.40
N LEU A 279 13.45 10.24 -2.79
CA LEU A 279 13.16 11.50 -3.46
C LEU A 279 14.40 12.38 -3.66
N CYS A 280 15.48 12.11 -2.90
CA CYS A 280 16.70 12.90 -2.94
C CYS A 280 17.67 12.37 -4.02
N HIS A 281 18.29 13.31 -4.73
CA HIS A 281 19.47 13.04 -5.55
C HIS A 281 20.64 13.85 -4.97
N CYS A 282 21.55 13.17 -4.31
CA CYS A 282 22.63 13.77 -3.53
C CYS A 282 23.59 14.53 -4.42
N ARG A 283 24.06 15.67 -3.90
CA ARG A 283 25.23 16.37 -4.46
C ARG A 283 26.44 15.45 -4.33
N THR A 284 27.13 15.21 -5.45
CA THR A 284 28.46 14.59 -5.48
C THR A 284 29.50 15.51 -4.88
#